data_AF-A0A7N5KNL3-F1
#
_entry.id   AF-A0A7N5KNL3-F1
#
_cell.length_a   1.000
_cell.length_b   1.000
_cell.length_c   1.000
_cell.angle_alpha   90.00
_cell.angle_beta   90.00
_cell.angle_gamma   90.00
#
_symmetry.space_group_name_H-M   'P 1'
#
loop_
_entity.id
_entity.type
_entity.pdbx_description
1 polymer ?
#
loop_
_entity_poly.entity_id
_entity_poly.type
_entity_poly.pdbx_seq_one_letter_code
_entity_poly.pdbx_strand_id
1 'polypeptide(L)'
;MKDLNLDYFEEAAKFVQSHPKVKGPSIGVIGSGKGAQLAFSMASFLPNIAAVVSINGCISNTTTALRCGSFILPGLPFNLDKISAMDSGVYDVTEALEDPLDPAYRESCILLEKANAHFLFIVGEDDRHWKCSVYADIAVKHLTGHGKTNFTLLSYPNAGHRIDPPYSLFFPVSLDPVLGVHVLGGGQLKAHAVAQIESWKKILEFLHLHLG
;
A
#
# COMPACT_ATOMS: atom_id res chain seq x y z
N MET A 1 -3.69 -0.01 -19.89
CA MET A 1 -2.48 0.37 -19.12
C MET A 1 -1.28 -0.26 -19.80
N LYS A 2 -0.16 0.47 -19.91
CA LYS A 2 1.11 -0.06 -20.43
C LYS A 2 1.65 -1.13 -19.47
N ASP A 3 2.45 -2.06 -19.97
CA ASP A 3 3.14 -3.08 -19.17
C ASP A 3 3.88 -2.43 -17.99
N LEU A 4 3.51 -2.78 -16.75
CA LEU A 4 4.18 -2.29 -15.56
C LEU A 4 5.37 -3.21 -15.25
N ASN A 5 6.57 -2.64 -15.25
CA ASN A 5 7.80 -3.39 -15.02
C ASN A 5 8.53 -2.85 -13.79
N LEU A 6 8.92 -3.75 -12.90
CA LEU A 6 9.68 -3.42 -11.69
C LEU A 6 11.06 -2.84 -12.01
N ASP A 7 11.62 -3.13 -13.19
CA ASP A 7 12.91 -2.58 -13.65
C ASP A 7 12.94 -1.04 -13.59
N TYR A 8 11.81 -0.37 -13.89
CA TYR A 8 11.71 1.09 -13.77
C TYR A 8 11.93 1.58 -12.32
N PHE A 9 11.39 0.83 -11.36
CA PHE A 9 11.53 1.16 -9.93
C PHE A 9 12.93 0.79 -9.43
N GLU A 10 13.55 -0.23 -10.00
CA GLU A 10 14.95 -0.57 -9.76
C GLU A 10 15.89 0.54 -10.24
N GLU A 11 15.67 1.09 -11.43
CA GLU A 11 16.42 2.24 -11.95
C GLU A 11 16.27 3.47 -11.04
N ALA A 12 15.05 3.77 -10.58
CA ALA A 12 14.81 4.84 -9.63
C ALA A 12 15.53 4.60 -8.29
N ALA A 13 15.51 3.37 -7.78
CA ALA A 13 16.23 3.01 -6.56
C ALA A 13 17.75 3.18 -6.72
N LYS A 14 18.32 2.69 -7.84
CA LYS A 14 19.74 2.86 -8.18
C LYS A 14 20.13 4.33 -8.32
N PHE A 15 19.26 5.13 -8.93
CA PHE A 15 19.48 6.57 -9.05
C PHE A 15 19.59 7.24 -7.67
N VAL A 16 18.65 6.96 -6.76
CA VAL A 16 18.71 7.51 -5.39
C VAL A 16 19.95 6.98 -4.63
N GLN A 17 20.23 5.68 -4.70
CA GLN A 17 21.36 5.04 -4.02
C GLN A 17 22.73 5.55 -4.48
N SER A 18 22.85 5.95 -5.75
CA SER A 18 24.11 6.48 -6.31
C SER A 18 24.34 7.97 -6.03
N HIS A 19 23.36 8.68 -5.47
CA HIS A 19 23.48 10.10 -5.21
C HIS A 19 24.45 10.37 -4.04
N PRO A 20 25.45 11.28 -4.17
CA PRO A 20 26.51 11.46 -3.17
C PRO A 20 26.04 12.01 -1.81
N LYS A 21 24.80 12.53 -1.74
CA LYS A 21 24.17 12.98 -0.49
C LYS A 21 23.25 11.95 0.16
N VAL A 22 23.12 10.76 -0.42
CA VAL A 22 22.36 9.65 0.16
C VAL A 22 23.34 8.77 0.93
N LYS A 23 23.06 8.53 2.21
CA LYS A 23 23.94 7.76 3.11
C LYS A 23 24.21 6.34 2.59
N GLY A 24 23.16 5.67 2.11
CA GLY A 24 23.26 4.33 1.51
C GLY A 24 23.82 3.25 2.47
N PRO A 25 24.01 2.00 1.98
CA PRO A 25 23.69 1.53 0.63
C PRO A 25 22.19 1.24 0.41
N SER A 26 21.42 1.08 1.49
CA SER A 26 19.98 0.80 1.42
C SER A 26 19.13 2.06 1.48
N ILE A 27 17.92 1.99 0.93
CA ILE A 27 16.92 3.06 0.98
C ILE A 27 15.63 2.59 1.66
N GLY A 28 14.82 3.55 2.09
CA GLY A 28 13.44 3.32 2.47
C GLY A 28 12.48 3.68 1.34
N VAL A 29 11.33 3.02 1.31
CA VAL A 29 10.25 3.31 0.34
C VAL A 29 8.96 3.57 1.10
N ILE A 30 8.29 4.67 0.78
CA ILE A 30 6.96 5.00 1.30
C ILE A 30 5.97 4.88 0.14
N GLY A 31 4.89 4.15 0.33
CA GLY A 31 3.84 3.99 -0.65
C GLY A 31 2.46 4.05 -0.02
N SER A 32 1.50 4.66 -0.74
CA SER A 32 0.08 4.65 -0.40
C SER A 32 -0.73 3.96 -1.49
N GLY A 33 -1.76 3.21 -1.12
CA GLY A 33 -2.65 2.58 -2.10
C GLY A 33 -1.91 1.61 -3.04
N LYS A 34 -1.95 1.87 -4.36
CA LYS A 34 -1.15 1.15 -5.37
C LYS A 34 0.36 1.31 -5.15
N GLY A 35 0.81 2.48 -4.66
CA GLY A 35 2.21 2.72 -4.34
C GLY A 35 2.74 1.82 -3.23
N ALA A 36 1.89 1.42 -2.27
CA ALA A 36 2.27 0.48 -1.23
C ALA A 36 2.51 -0.93 -1.80
N GLN A 37 1.68 -1.38 -2.75
CA GLN A 37 1.88 -2.65 -3.46
C GLN A 37 3.22 -2.65 -4.20
N LEU A 38 3.57 -1.54 -4.86
CA LEU A 38 4.86 -1.38 -5.52
C LEU A 38 6.02 -1.39 -4.52
N ALA A 39 5.88 -0.73 -3.37
CA ALA A 39 6.89 -0.75 -2.32
C ALA A 39 7.11 -2.17 -1.76
N PHE A 40 6.05 -2.96 -1.59
CA PHE A 40 6.15 -4.37 -1.24
C PHE A 40 6.88 -5.18 -2.31
N SER A 41 6.51 -5.02 -3.58
CA SER A 41 7.21 -5.69 -4.69
C SER A 41 8.69 -5.28 -4.77
N MET A 42 9.02 -4.00 -4.57
CA MET A 42 10.41 -3.55 -4.49
C MET A 42 11.16 -4.27 -3.37
N ALA A 43 10.59 -4.36 -2.17
CA ALA A 43 11.24 -5.04 -1.04
C ALA A 43 11.37 -6.57 -1.21
N SER A 44 10.45 -7.19 -1.96
CA SER A 44 10.44 -8.64 -2.20
C SER A 44 11.39 -9.07 -3.33
N PHE A 45 11.62 -8.21 -4.33
CA PHE A 45 12.33 -8.59 -5.55
C PHE A 45 13.61 -7.79 -5.81
N LEU A 46 13.81 -6.63 -5.18
CA LEU A 46 14.99 -5.79 -5.37
C LEU A 46 15.91 -5.82 -4.14
N PRO A 47 17.23 -5.72 -4.34
CA PRO A 47 18.17 -5.59 -3.23
C PRO A 47 18.11 -4.19 -2.60
N ASN A 48 18.71 -4.04 -1.43
CA ASN A 48 18.98 -2.74 -0.79
C ASN A 48 17.73 -1.88 -0.47
N ILE A 49 16.59 -2.53 -0.23
CA ILE A 49 15.43 -1.92 0.41
C ILE A 49 15.42 -2.31 1.89
N ALA A 50 15.69 -1.35 2.78
CA ALA A 50 15.82 -1.62 4.22
C ALA A 50 14.51 -1.41 5.00
N ALA A 51 13.63 -0.54 4.51
CA ALA A 51 12.41 -0.15 5.19
C ALA A 51 11.30 0.15 4.18
N VAL A 52 10.08 -0.31 4.48
CA VAL A 52 8.88 -0.02 3.70
C VAL A 52 7.81 0.53 4.62
N VAL A 53 7.26 1.69 4.26
CA VAL A 53 6.06 2.25 4.86
C VAL A 53 4.91 2.04 3.88
N SER A 54 3.90 1.29 4.30
CA SER A 54 2.67 1.05 3.55
C SER A 54 1.52 1.79 4.19
N ILE A 55 0.88 2.68 3.45
CA ILE A 55 -0.32 3.40 3.87
C ILE A 55 -1.50 2.85 3.07
N ASN A 56 -2.45 2.22 3.76
CA ASN A 56 -3.65 1.62 3.15
C ASN A 56 -3.34 0.73 1.94
N GLY A 57 -2.27 -0.05 2.00
CA GLY A 57 -1.84 -0.94 0.92
C GLY A 57 -2.64 -2.25 0.86
N CYS A 58 -2.69 -2.84 -0.34
CA CYS A 58 -3.11 -4.24 -0.53
C CYS A 58 -1.87 -5.15 -0.54
N ILE A 59 -2.01 -6.38 -0.07
CA ILE A 59 -0.95 -7.40 -0.13
C ILE A 59 -0.80 -8.06 -1.50
N SER A 60 -1.72 -7.79 -2.42
CA SER A 60 -1.72 -8.30 -3.78
C SER A 60 -1.47 -7.19 -4.79
N ASN A 61 -0.83 -7.54 -5.89
CA ASN A 61 -0.75 -6.65 -7.04
C ASN A 61 -2.14 -6.49 -7.66
N THR A 62 -2.67 -5.28 -7.70
CA THR A 62 -4.01 -4.98 -8.26
C THR A 62 -3.96 -4.51 -9.71
N THR A 63 -5.05 -4.74 -10.45
CA THR A 63 -5.36 -4.25 -11.82
C THR A 63 -4.40 -4.68 -12.93
N THR A 64 -3.20 -4.15 -12.97
CA THR A 64 -2.23 -4.36 -14.05
C THR A 64 -1.17 -5.33 -13.60
N ALA A 65 -0.89 -6.35 -14.43
CA ALA A 65 0.19 -7.29 -14.15
C ALA A 65 1.53 -6.56 -13.99
N LEU A 66 2.30 -6.94 -12.99
CA LEU A 66 3.62 -6.40 -12.69
C LEU A 66 4.69 -7.43 -13.04
N ARG A 67 5.55 -7.09 -13.99
CA ARG A 67 6.74 -7.90 -14.31
C ARG A 67 7.84 -7.62 -13.29
N CYS A 68 8.34 -8.66 -12.65
CA CYS A 68 9.44 -8.65 -11.67
C CYS A 68 10.57 -9.55 -12.20
N GLY A 69 11.35 -9.06 -13.16
CA GLY A 69 12.29 -9.90 -13.92
C GLY A 69 11.56 -10.97 -14.74
N SER A 70 11.85 -12.26 -14.50
CA SER A 70 11.15 -13.38 -15.13
C SER A 70 9.83 -13.75 -14.46
N PHE A 71 9.56 -13.21 -13.27
CA PHE A 71 8.32 -13.46 -12.53
C PHE A 71 7.25 -12.45 -12.94
N ILE A 72 5.99 -12.88 -13.05
CA ILE A 72 4.85 -11.99 -13.34
C ILE A 72 3.86 -12.11 -12.19
N LEU A 73 3.60 -10.98 -11.52
CA LEU A 73 2.50 -10.84 -10.57
C LEU A 73 1.24 -10.45 -11.35
N PRO A 74 0.24 -11.32 -11.52
CA PRO A 74 -1.02 -10.94 -12.14
C PRO A 74 -1.72 -9.84 -11.33
N GLY A 75 -2.58 -9.07 -12.00
CA GLY A 75 -3.41 -8.06 -11.36
C GLY A 75 -4.66 -8.69 -10.76
N LEU A 76 -4.85 -8.55 -9.45
CA LEU A 76 -6.10 -8.81 -8.76
C LEU A 76 -7.17 -7.88 -9.34
N PRO A 77 -8.25 -8.41 -9.94
CA PRO A 77 -9.22 -7.60 -10.65
C PRO A 77 -10.21 -6.94 -9.71
N PHE A 78 -10.83 -5.86 -10.21
CA PHE A 78 -12.05 -5.31 -9.63
C PHE A 78 -13.27 -5.94 -10.27
N ASN A 79 -14.21 -6.37 -9.45
CA ASN A 79 -15.54 -6.82 -9.82
C ASN A 79 -16.49 -5.62 -9.86
N LEU A 80 -16.84 -5.21 -11.08
CA LEU A 80 -17.69 -4.03 -11.29
C LEU A 80 -19.13 -4.26 -10.79
N ASP A 81 -19.59 -5.51 -10.68
CA ASP A 81 -20.93 -5.83 -10.17
C ASP A 81 -21.05 -5.58 -8.66
N LYS A 82 -19.91 -5.48 -7.95
CA LYS A 82 -19.84 -5.15 -6.52
C LYS A 82 -19.72 -3.64 -6.25
N ILE A 83 -19.67 -2.82 -7.30
CA ILE A 83 -19.68 -1.36 -7.18
C ILE A 83 -21.14 -0.89 -7.03
N SER A 84 -21.41 -0.07 -6.03
CA SER A 84 -22.75 0.50 -5.82
C SER A 84 -22.76 2.01 -6.02
N ALA A 85 -23.78 2.51 -6.72
CA ALA A 85 -24.00 3.95 -6.87
C ALA A 85 -24.86 4.47 -5.72
N MET A 86 -24.45 5.59 -5.12
CA MET A 86 -25.23 6.31 -4.13
C MET A 86 -26.11 7.37 -4.80
N ASP A 87 -27.19 7.79 -4.12
CA ASP A 87 -28.09 8.85 -4.61
C ASP A 87 -27.37 10.18 -4.90
N SER A 88 -26.20 10.40 -4.30
CA SER A 88 -25.34 11.56 -4.51
C SER A 88 -24.55 11.54 -5.84
N GLY A 89 -24.58 10.43 -6.59
CA GLY A 89 -23.74 10.19 -7.76
C GLY A 89 -22.30 9.76 -7.44
N VAL A 90 -22.00 9.50 -6.17
CA VAL A 90 -20.73 8.92 -5.71
C VAL A 90 -20.85 7.39 -5.71
N TYR A 91 -19.76 6.70 -6.03
CA TYR A 91 -19.69 5.25 -6.05
C TYR A 91 -19.01 4.70 -4.80
N ASP A 92 -19.58 3.64 -4.23
CA ASP A 92 -18.91 2.82 -3.21
C ASP A 92 -18.23 1.63 -3.92
N VAL A 93 -16.91 1.56 -3.78
CA VAL A 93 -16.05 0.54 -4.39
C VAL A 93 -15.39 -0.36 -3.35
N THR A 94 -15.78 -0.24 -2.08
CA THR A 94 -15.13 -0.93 -0.94
C THR A 94 -15.06 -2.45 -1.15
N GLU A 95 -16.10 -3.01 -1.75
CA GLU A 95 -16.27 -4.45 -2.01
C GLU A 95 -15.80 -4.88 -3.41
N ALA A 96 -15.34 -3.94 -4.24
CA ALA A 96 -15.09 -4.20 -5.65
C ALA A 96 -13.80 -4.99 -5.88
N LEU A 97 -12.77 -4.84 -5.05
CA LEU A 97 -11.54 -5.62 -5.23
C LEU A 97 -11.80 -7.09 -4.85
N GLU A 98 -11.47 -8.03 -5.74
CA GLU A 98 -11.65 -9.45 -5.43
C GLU A 98 -10.82 -9.90 -4.22
N ASP A 99 -11.23 -11.00 -3.58
CA ASP A 99 -10.56 -11.49 -2.38
C ASP A 99 -9.14 -12.01 -2.72
N PRO A 100 -8.07 -11.42 -2.15
CA PRO A 100 -6.71 -11.90 -2.39
C PRO A 100 -6.46 -13.32 -1.86
N LEU A 101 -7.32 -13.85 -0.97
CA LEU A 101 -7.23 -15.21 -0.46
C LEU A 101 -7.97 -16.23 -1.32
N ASP A 102 -8.76 -15.81 -2.32
CA ASP A 102 -9.38 -16.74 -3.25
C ASP A 102 -8.29 -17.56 -3.96
N PRO A 103 -8.38 -18.91 -3.98
CA PRO A 103 -7.45 -19.75 -4.71
C PRO A 103 -7.23 -19.34 -6.17
N ALA A 104 -8.24 -18.76 -6.83
CA ALA A 104 -8.14 -18.24 -8.19
C ALA A 104 -7.19 -17.04 -8.33
N TYR A 105 -6.95 -16.28 -7.27
CA TYR A 105 -6.14 -15.06 -7.28
C TYR A 105 -4.87 -15.14 -6.44
N ARG A 106 -4.54 -16.31 -5.90
CA ARG A 106 -3.37 -16.52 -5.03
C ARG A 106 -2.05 -16.07 -5.66
N GLU A 107 -1.93 -16.17 -6.98
CA GLU A 107 -0.72 -15.73 -7.71
C GLU A 107 -0.52 -14.21 -7.71
N SER A 108 -1.58 -13.42 -7.45
CA SER A 108 -1.48 -11.96 -7.33
C SER A 108 -0.83 -11.51 -6.02
N CYS A 109 -0.76 -12.39 -5.02
CA CYS A 109 -0.18 -12.09 -3.70
C CYS A 109 1.31 -11.80 -3.82
N ILE A 110 1.73 -10.69 -3.22
CA ILE A 110 3.13 -10.28 -3.20
C ILE A 110 3.87 -11.12 -2.16
N LEU A 111 5.08 -11.57 -2.52
CA LEU A 111 5.91 -12.47 -1.72
C LEU A 111 6.59 -11.74 -0.54
N LEU A 112 5.79 -11.22 0.39
CA LEU A 112 6.26 -10.43 1.54
C LEU A 112 7.24 -11.21 2.43
N GLU A 113 7.10 -12.53 2.50
CA GLU A 113 8.00 -13.40 3.25
C GLU A 113 9.43 -13.43 2.71
N LYS A 114 9.62 -13.10 1.42
CA LYS A 114 10.96 -13.03 0.80
C LYS A 114 11.68 -11.71 1.11
N ALA A 115 10.95 -10.68 1.52
CA ALA A 115 11.54 -9.39 1.83
C ALA A 115 12.33 -9.42 3.15
N ASN A 116 13.49 -8.78 3.14
CA ASN A 116 14.31 -8.54 4.34
C ASN A 116 14.09 -7.14 4.93
N ALA A 117 13.30 -6.29 4.27
CA ALA A 117 12.97 -4.94 4.73
C ALA A 117 12.14 -4.97 6.02
N HIS A 118 12.27 -3.95 6.85
CA HIS A 118 11.32 -3.71 7.93
C HIS A 118 10.03 -3.12 7.35
N PHE A 119 8.88 -3.47 7.90
CA PHE A 119 7.58 -2.96 7.45
C PHE A 119 6.88 -2.12 8.50
N LEU A 120 6.40 -0.95 8.10
CA LEU A 120 5.41 -0.18 8.86
C LEU A 120 4.12 -0.15 8.06
N PHE A 121 3.09 -0.82 8.56
CA PHE A 121 1.74 -0.79 8.03
C PHE A 121 0.96 0.31 8.75
N ILE A 122 0.34 1.21 7.97
CA ILE A 122 -0.56 2.26 8.44
C ILE A 122 -1.91 2.03 7.77
N VAL A 123 -2.94 1.86 8.60
CA VAL A 123 -4.28 1.46 8.17
C VAL A 123 -5.29 2.46 8.69
N GLY A 124 -6.15 2.95 7.81
CA GLY A 124 -7.40 3.63 8.17
C GLY A 124 -8.54 2.63 8.18
N GLU A 125 -9.17 2.41 9.34
CA GLU A 125 -10.19 1.37 9.48
C GLU A 125 -11.51 1.66 8.75
N ASP A 126 -11.71 2.91 8.33
CA ASP A 126 -12.86 3.33 7.52
C ASP A 126 -12.43 3.67 6.08
N ASP A 127 -11.39 3.01 5.57
CA ASP A 127 -11.05 3.04 4.15
C ASP A 127 -12.19 2.46 3.31
N ARG A 128 -12.68 3.26 2.35
CA ARG A 128 -13.76 2.89 1.41
C ARG A 128 -13.30 2.70 -0.03
N HIS A 129 -12.00 2.78 -0.30
CA HIS A 129 -11.47 2.35 -1.61
C HIS A 129 -11.30 0.83 -1.64
N TRP A 130 -10.85 0.23 -0.53
CA TRP A 130 -10.76 -1.22 -0.37
C TRP A 130 -10.58 -1.60 1.11
N LYS A 131 -10.62 -2.90 1.41
CA LYS A 131 -10.56 -3.41 2.79
C LYS A 131 -9.15 -3.46 3.38
N CYS A 132 -8.49 -2.32 3.53
CA CYS A 132 -7.09 -2.28 3.96
C CYS A 132 -6.85 -2.91 5.35
N SER A 133 -7.78 -2.80 6.31
CA SER A 133 -7.70 -3.50 7.60
C SER A 133 -7.65 -5.02 7.42
N VAL A 134 -8.48 -5.58 6.54
CA VAL A 134 -8.49 -7.00 6.23
C VAL A 134 -7.15 -7.41 5.60
N TYR A 135 -6.64 -6.62 4.65
CA TYR A 135 -5.37 -6.92 4.01
C TYR A 135 -4.18 -6.84 4.97
N ALA A 136 -4.19 -5.88 5.90
CA ALA A 136 -3.16 -5.78 6.93
C ALA A 136 -3.19 -6.98 7.90
N ASP A 137 -4.38 -7.44 8.31
CA ASP A 137 -4.51 -8.66 9.12
C ASP A 137 -3.98 -9.90 8.40
N ILE A 138 -4.24 -10.01 7.10
CA ILE A 138 -3.68 -11.09 6.27
C ILE A 138 -2.16 -10.96 6.19
N ALA A 139 -1.63 -9.76 5.98
CA ALA A 139 -0.19 -9.51 5.95
C ALA A 139 0.49 -9.95 7.26
N VAL A 140 -0.08 -9.54 8.40
CA VAL A 140 0.44 -9.87 9.74
C VAL A 140 0.42 -11.38 9.98
N LYS A 141 -0.70 -12.06 9.66
CA LYS A 141 -0.80 -13.52 9.79
C LYS A 141 0.20 -14.23 8.88
N HIS A 142 0.34 -13.79 7.64
CA HIS A 142 1.27 -14.36 6.67
C HIS A 142 2.73 -14.21 7.12
N LEU A 143 3.14 -12.99 7.49
CA LEU A 143 4.49 -12.70 7.98
C LEU A 143 4.81 -13.49 9.26
N THR A 144 3.89 -13.49 10.23
CA THR A 144 4.05 -14.26 11.48
C THR A 144 4.17 -15.76 11.19
N GLY A 145 3.34 -16.30 10.29
CA GLY A 145 3.39 -17.71 9.88
C GLY A 145 4.71 -18.11 9.20
N HIS A 146 5.42 -17.15 8.61
CA HIS A 146 6.76 -17.33 8.04
C HIS A 146 7.89 -16.92 9.01
N GLY A 147 7.60 -16.73 10.30
CA GLY A 147 8.58 -16.42 11.33
C GLY A 147 9.17 -15.01 11.27
N LYS A 148 8.54 -14.10 10.52
CA LYS A 148 8.97 -12.69 10.43
C LYS A 148 8.52 -11.92 11.66
N THR A 149 9.37 -11.03 12.15
CA THR A 149 9.10 -10.15 13.30
C THR A 149 9.41 -8.68 13.00
N ASN A 150 9.94 -8.40 11.81
CA ASN A 150 10.38 -7.11 11.30
C ASN A 150 9.22 -6.29 10.74
N PHE A 151 8.10 -6.19 11.47
CA PHE A 151 6.97 -5.36 11.07
C PHE A 151 6.25 -4.72 12.26
N THR A 152 5.55 -3.61 11.98
CA THR A 152 4.68 -2.92 12.92
C THR A 152 3.39 -2.52 12.21
N LEU A 153 2.25 -2.70 12.88
CA LEU A 153 0.94 -2.27 12.38
C LEU A 153 0.41 -1.13 13.24
N LEU A 154 0.03 -0.04 12.59
CA LEU A 154 -0.69 1.09 13.17
C LEU A 154 -2.06 1.16 12.52
N SER A 155 -3.10 0.98 13.33
CA SER A 155 -4.50 1.06 12.89
C SER A 155 -5.15 2.29 13.47
N TYR A 156 -5.84 3.06 12.62
CA TYR A 156 -6.48 4.31 12.99
C TYR A 156 -7.99 4.22 12.75
N PRO A 157 -8.78 4.08 13.84
CA PRO A 157 -10.24 4.04 13.77
C PRO A 157 -10.80 5.30 13.12
N ASN A 158 -11.78 5.13 12.23
CA ASN A 158 -12.43 6.23 11.50
C ASN A 158 -11.50 7.09 10.63
N ALA A 159 -10.29 6.62 10.31
CA ALA A 159 -9.47 7.20 9.25
C ALA A 159 -9.79 6.52 7.91
N GLY A 160 -9.70 7.29 6.83
CA GLY A 160 -10.06 6.86 5.48
C GLY A 160 -8.83 6.50 4.64
N HIS A 161 -9.03 6.41 3.33
CA HIS A 161 -8.01 5.96 2.38
C HIS A 161 -6.78 6.89 2.28
N ARG A 162 -6.98 8.21 2.30
CA ARG A 162 -5.91 9.20 2.03
C ARG A 162 -5.24 9.77 3.28
N ILE A 163 -4.47 8.94 3.99
CA ILE A 163 -3.66 9.39 5.14
C ILE A 163 -2.39 10.09 4.63
N ASP A 164 -2.56 11.35 4.22
CA ASP A 164 -1.51 12.24 3.73
C ASP A 164 -0.72 12.91 4.89
N PRO A 165 0.32 13.72 4.63
CA PRO A 165 1.04 14.43 5.68
C PRO A 165 0.13 15.31 6.57
N PRO A 166 0.58 15.66 7.79
CA PRO A 166 -0.22 16.39 8.77
C PRO A 166 -0.84 17.67 8.18
N TYR A 167 -2.10 17.92 8.55
CA TYR A 167 -2.88 19.08 8.10
C TYR A 167 -3.22 19.11 6.60
N SER A 168 -2.99 18.00 5.88
CA SER A 168 -3.51 17.84 4.52
C SER A 168 -5.03 17.84 4.53
N LEU A 169 -5.62 18.38 3.46
CA LEU A 169 -7.07 18.46 3.33
C LEU A 169 -7.72 17.07 3.39
N PHE A 170 -8.81 16.98 4.15
CA PHE A 170 -9.61 15.75 4.24
C PHE A 170 -10.59 15.68 3.07
N PHE A 171 -10.49 14.60 2.29
CA PHE A 171 -11.37 14.32 1.16
C PHE A 171 -12.15 13.02 1.41
N PRO A 172 -13.43 13.09 1.84
CA PRO A 172 -14.25 11.88 2.03
C PRO A 172 -14.66 11.23 0.70
N VAL A 173 -14.48 11.95 -0.41
CA VAL A 173 -14.77 11.51 -1.79
C VAL A 173 -13.63 12.00 -2.69
N SER A 174 -13.17 11.16 -3.61
CA SER A 174 -12.15 11.52 -4.59
C SER A 174 -12.40 10.86 -5.95
N LEU A 175 -11.88 11.45 -7.03
CA LEU A 175 -11.90 10.83 -8.35
C LEU A 175 -10.97 9.61 -8.35
N ASP A 176 -11.50 8.42 -8.62
CA ASP A 176 -10.69 7.24 -8.86
C ASP A 176 -10.07 7.32 -10.27
N PRO A 177 -8.73 7.27 -10.41
CA PRO A 177 -8.06 7.45 -11.68
C PRO A 177 -8.22 6.26 -12.64
N VAL A 178 -8.61 5.08 -12.14
CA VAL A 178 -8.78 3.87 -12.95
C VAL A 178 -10.21 3.80 -13.50
N LEU A 179 -11.20 4.08 -12.66
CA LEU A 179 -12.62 4.03 -13.00
C LEU A 179 -13.12 5.34 -13.62
N GLY A 180 -12.44 6.46 -13.37
CA GLY A 180 -12.84 7.79 -13.87
C GLY A 180 -14.10 8.34 -13.21
N VAL A 181 -14.47 7.85 -12.03
CA VAL A 181 -15.67 8.26 -11.28
C VAL A 181 -15.32 8.68 -9.86
N HIS A 182 -16.18 9.46 -9.22
CA HIS A 182 -16.02 9.84 -7.82
C HIS A 182 -16.37 8.67 -6.91
N VAL A 183 -15.43 8.28 -6.04
CA VAL A 183 -15.58 7.17 -5.11
C VAL A 183 -15.41 7.61 -3.66
N LEU A 184 -15.98 6.83 -2.74
CA LEU A 184 -15.80 7.05 -1.31
C LEU A 184 -14.34 6.84 -0.89
N GLY A 185 -13.76 7.84 -0.23
CA GLY A 185 -12.47 7.74 0.48
C GLY A 185 -12.62 7.30 1.93
N GLY A 186 -13.79 7.56 2.52
CA GLY A 186 -14.10 7.23 3.91
C GLY A 186 -13.39 8.12 4.95
N GLY A 187 -13.61 7.78 6.21
CA GLY A 187 -13.07 8.47 7.37
C GLY A 187 -13.95 9.61 7.90
N GLN A 188 -13.61 10.07 9.10
CA GLN A 188 -14.21 11.22 9.78
C GLN A 188 -13.17 12.31 9.98
N LEU A 189 -13.50 13.56 9.63
CA LEU A 189 -12.57 14.70 9.61
C LEU A 189 -11.59 14.75 10.82
N LYS A 190 -12.13 14.68 12.05
CA LYS A 190 -11.31 14.78 13.26
C LYS A 190 -10.39 13.57 13.46
N ALA A 191 -10.93 12.35 13.31
CA ALA A 191 -10.15 11.13 13.49
C ALA A 191 -9.09 10.98 12.39
N HIS A 192 -9.45 11.34 11.15
CA HIS A 192 -8.54 11.36 10.01
C HIS A 192 -7.39 12.34 10.22
N ALA A 193 -7.66 13.56 10.71
CA ALA A 193 -6.60 14.53 11.02
C ALA A 193 -5.64 14.01 12.11
N VAL A 194 -6.16 13.33 13.14
CA VAL A 194 -5.32 12.68 14.17
C VAL A 194 -4.44 11.60 13.55
N ALA A 195 -5.01 10.74 12.69
CA ALA A 195 -4.26 9.70 11.99
C ALA A 195 -3.12 10.28 11.14
N GLN A 196 -3.33 11.39 10.43
CA GLN A 196 -2.27 12.06 9.67
C GLN A 196 -1.13 12.55 10.58
N ILE A 197 -1.46 13.19 11.71
CA ILE A 197 -0.47 13.73 12.65
C ILE A 197 0.35 12.60 13.30
N GLU A 198 -0.33 11.59 13.83
CA GLU A 198 0.32 10.51 14.57
C GLU A 198 1.13 9.59 13.65
N SER A 199 0.55 9.21 12.50
CA SER A 199 1.23 8.35 11.54
C SER A 199 2.48 9.01 10.99
N TRP A 200 2.46 10.32 10.70
CA TRP A 200 3.64 11.04 10.22
C TRP A 200 4.79 10.99 11.22
N LYS A 201 4.51 11.20 12.50
CA LYS A 201 5.52 11.06 13.56
C LYS A 201 6.10 9.65 13.58
N LYS A 202 5.26 8.62 13.44
CA LYS A 202 5.68 7.22 13.42
C LYS A 202 6.47 6.84 12.18
N ILE A 203 6.13 7.39 11.02
CA ILE A 203 6.89 7.24 9.78
C ILE A 203 8.30 7.79 9.96
N LEU A 204 8.44 8.99 10.53
CA LEU A 204 9.75 9.60 10.77
C LEU A 204 10.59 8.79 11.77
N GLU A 205 9.99 8.35 12.89
CA GLU A 205 10.65 7.49 13.89
C GLU A 205 11.15 6.18 13.25
N PHE A 206 10.29 5.53 12.48
CA PHE A 206 10.59 4.27 11.80
C PHE A 206 11.71 4.41 10.76
N LEU A 207 11.67 5.46 9.93
CA LEU A 207 12.69 5.69 8.91
C LEU A 207 14.04 6.03 9.54
N HIS A 208 14.09 6.86 10.59
CA HIS A 208 15.34 7.12 11.32
C HIS A 208 15.90 5.83 11.94
N LEU A 209 15.05 5.00 12.54
CA LEU A 209 15.48 3.76 13.17
C LEU A 209 16.15 2.79 12.17
N HIS A 210 15.60 2.68 10.95
CA HIS A 210 16.02 1.67 9.98
C HIS A 210 16.98 2.18 8.89
N LEU A 211 17.16 3.49 8.76
CA LEU A 211 18.06 4.09 7.76
C LEU A 211 19.20 4.92 8.39
N GLY A 212 19.07 5.29 9.66
CA GLY A 212 20.08 5.99 10.47
C GLY A 212 20.19 7.47 10.14
#